data_AF-A0A4D4KXS3-F1
#
_entry.id   AF-A0A4D4KXS3-F1
#
_cell.length_a   1.000
_cell.length_b   1.000
_cell.length_c   1.000
_cell.angle_alpha   90.00
_cell.angle_beta   90.00
_cell.angle_gamma   90.00
#
_symmetry.space_group_name_H-M   'P 1'
#
loop_
_entity.id
_entity.type
_entity.pdbx_description
1 polymer ?
#
loop_
_entity_poly.entity_id
_entity_poly.type
_entity_poly.pdbx_seq_one_letter_code
_entity_poly.pdbx_strand_id
1 'polypeptide(L)' 'MRDRVNPYGFAAFTVDPGTEPGGPTTMSVTYYAVTGLYGRIEPVDTFTLRRTRSDGERRR' A
#
# COMPACT_ATOMS: atom_id res chain seq x y z
N MET A 1 -12.32 -2.27 10.19
CA MET A 1 -13.33 -3.34 10.07
C MET A 1 -12.63 -4.54 9.44
N ARG A 2 -12.77 -5.75 10.00
CA ARG A 2 -12.15 -6.96 9.43
C ARG A 2 -12.99 -7.42 8.23
N ASP A 3 -12.35 -7.69 7.10
CA ASP A 3 -13.03 -8.29 5.95
C ASP A 3 -13.52 -9.70 6.35
N ARG A 4 -14.84 -9.91 6.30
CA ARG A 4 -15.48 -11.18 6.66
C ARG A 4 -15.43 -12.18 5.51
N VAL A 5 -15.14 -11.74 4.29
CA VAL A 5 -15.03 -12.55 3.07
C VAL A 5 -13.59 -13.06 2.92
N ASN A 6 -12.60 -12.19 3.15
CA ASN A 6 -11.17 -12.55 3.12
C ASN A 6 -10.53 -12.37 4.52
N PRO A 7 -10.74 -13.30 5.46
CA PRO A 7 -10.30 -13.14 6.84
C PRO A 7 -8.77 -13.22 7.03
N TYR A 8 -8.05 -13.69 6.01
CA TYR A 8 -6.60 -13.86 5.97
C TYR A 8 -6.04 -13.34 4.65
N GLY A 9 -4.91 -12.63 4.73
CA GLY A 9 -4.30 -12.00 3.59
C GLY A 9 -3.08 -11.17 3.99
N PHE A 10 -2.43 -10.57 3.00
CA PHE A 10 -1.33 -9.63 3.19
C PHE A 10 -1.39 -8.53 2.13
N ALA A 11 -0.76 -7.40 2.41
CA ALA A 11 -0.59 -6.33 1.44
C ALA A 11 0.83 -6.35 0.90
N ALA A 12 0.98 -6.33 -0.41
CA ALA A 12 2.25 -6.01 -1.05
C ALA A 12 2.23 -4.54 -1.46
N PHE A 13 3.35 -3.84 -1.28
CA PHE A 13 3.46 -2.44 -1.66
C PHE A 13 4.76 -2.14 -2.37
N THR A 14 4.68 -1.23 -3.35
CA THR A 14 5.83 -0.62 -4.02
C THR A 14 5.82 0.86 -3.67
N VAL A 15 6.98 1.37 -3.23
CA VAL A 15 7.14 2.76 -2.83
C VAL A 15 8.03 3.47 -3.85
N ASP A 16 7.53 4.56 -4.40
CA ASP A 16 8.33 5.59 -5.04
C ASP A 16 8.51 6.75 -4.03
N PRO A 17 9.71 6.95 -3.46
CA PRO A 17 9.95 8.02 -2.52
C PRO A 17 9.91 9.42 -3.17
N GLY A 18 9.99 9.51 -4.50
CA GLY A 18 10.18 10.75 -5.25
C GLY A 18 11.62 11.26 -5.17
N THR A 19 11.95 12.25 -6.00
CA THR A 19 13.32 12.80 -6.11
C THR A 19 13.51 14.10 -5.35
N GLU A 20 12.49 14.97 -5.33
CA GLU A 20 12.61 16.34 -4.78
C GLU A 20 12.19 16.44 -3.31
N PRO A 21 12.85 17.28 -2.49
CA PRO A 21 12.35 17.65 -1.16
C PRO A 21 10.95 18.28 -1.24
N GLY A 22 10.03 17.81 -0.40
CA GLY A 22 8.62 18.23 -0.48
C GLY A 22 7.86 17.69 -1.69
N GLY A 23 8.52 16.90 -2.55
CA GLY A 23 7.86 16.16 -3.62
C GLY A 23 6.91 15.07 -3.10
N PRO A 24 6.15 14.43 -3.98
CA PRO A 24 5.27 13.33 -3.60
C PRO A 24 6.05 12.04 -3.33
N THR A 25 5.71 11.36 -2.23
CA THR A 25 5.93 9.93 -2.08
C THR A 25 4.65 9.22 -2.51
N THR A 26 4.78 8.22 -3.37
CA THR A 26 3.68 7.42 -3.89
C THR A 26 3.86 5.97 -3.46
N MET A 27 2.79 5.35 -2.97
CA MET A 27 2.79 3.94 -2.58
C MET A 27 1.65 3.22 -3.28
N SER A 28 1.99 2.28 -4.16
CA SER A 28 1.03 1.39 -4.79
C SER A 28 0.86 0.15 -3.92
N VAL A 29 -0.38 -0.16 -3.56
CA VAL A 29 -0.73 -1.26 -2.66
C VAL A 29 -1.63 -2.25 -3.40
N THR A 30 -1.33 -3.54 -3.27
CA THR A 30 -2.23 -4.62 -3.65
C THR A 30 -2.51 -5.48 -2.42
N TYR A 31 -3.78 -5.65 -2.09
CA TYR A 31 -4.21 -6.57 -1.04
C TYR A 31 -4.48 -7.94 -1.64
N TYR A 32 -3.82 -8.96 -1.08
CA TYR A 32 -3.99 -10.35 -1.47
C TYR A 32 -4.70 -11.13 -0.37
N ALA A 33 -5.77 -11.83 -0.75
CA ALA A 33 -6.40 -12.83 0.09
C ALA A 33 -5.66 -14.16 -0.02
N VAL A 34 -5.58 -14.90 1.09
CA VAL A 34 -5.16 -16.30 1.09
C VAL A 34 -6.40 -17.17 1.16
N THR A 35 -6.69 -17.89 0.08
CA THR A 35 -7.95 -18.60 -0.15
C THR A 35 -7.76 -20.11 -0.33
N GLY A 36 -8.81 -20.87 0.03
CA GLY A 36 -8.90 -22.32 -0.21
C GLY A 36 -7.96 -23.21 0.60
N LEU A 37 -8.11 -24.53 0.40
CA LEU A 37 -7.09 -25.50 0.82
C LEU A 37 -5.82 -25.26 -0.02
N TYR A 38 -4.65 -25.42 0.62
CA TYR A 38 -3.32 -25.19 0.07
C TYR A 38 -2.86 -23.72 -0.07
N GLY A 39 -3.64 -22.74 0.40
CA GLY A 39 -3.16 -21.36 0.57
C GLY A 39 -2.94 -20.61 -0.74
N ARG A 40 -3.91 -20.69 -1.66
CA ARG A 40 -3.89 -19.93 -2.92
C ARG A 40 -3.86 -18.42 -2.61
N ILE A 41 -3.11 -17.65 -3.38
CA ILE A 41 -2.95 -16.20 -3.20
C ILE A 41 -3.68 -15.49 -4.34
N GLU A 42 -4.62 -14.60 -4.02
CA GLU A 42 -5.44 -13.89 -5.00
C GLU A 42 -5.51 -12.38 -4.70
N PRO A 43 -5.31 -11.50 -5.70
CA PRO A 43 -5.49 -10.06 -5.50
C PRO A 43 -6.98 -9.75 -5.35
N VAL A 44 -7.34 -8.96 -4.34
CA VAL A 44 -8.73 -8.61 -4.04
C VAL A 44 -8.99 -7.10 -4.00
N ASP A 45 -7.95 -6.28 -3.83
CA ASP A 45 -8.05 -4.82 -3.95
C ASP A 45 -6.72 -4.18 -4.35
N THR A 46 -6.76 -3.03 -5.02
CA THR A 46 -5.59 -2.23 -5.34
C THR A 46 -5.88 -0.74 -5.23
N PHE A 47 -4.98 -0.01 -4.58
CA PHE A 47 -5.10 1.43 -4.41
C PHE A 47 -3.72 2.10 -4.30
N THR A 48 -3.72 3.41 -4.46
CA THR A 48 -2.50 4.24 -4.36
C THR A 48 -2.65 5.23 -3.24
N LEU A 49 -1.66 5.28 -2.35
CA LEU A 49 -1.50 6.34 -1.36
C LEU A 49 -0.48 7.35 -1.85
N ARG A 50 -0.76 8.63 -1.64
CA ARG A 50 0.16 9.72 -1.97
C ARG A 50 0.27 10.67 -0.79
N ARG A 51 1.50 11.01 -0.42
CA ARG A 51 1.81 11.96 0.65
C ARG A 51 2.95 12.86 0.23
N THR A 52 2.89 14.14 0.59
CA THR A 52 4.01 15.08 0.44
C THR A 52 5.16 14.73 1.39
N ARG A 53 6.40 14.72 0.90
CA ARG A 53 7.59 14.50 1.74
C ARG A 53 7.75 15.60 2.78
N SER A 54 8.13 15.22 3.99
CA SER A 54 8.29 16.16 5.11
C SER A 54 9.57 16.99 5.06
N ASP A 55 10.53 16.64 4.22
CA ASP A 55 11.83 17.33 4.08
C ASP A 55 11.76 18.61 3.22
N GLY A 56 10.62 18.90 2.59
CA GLY A 56 10.35 20.18 1.93
C GLY A 56 9.77 21.25 2.85
N GLU A 57 9.19 20.85 3.98
CA GLU A 57 8.88 21.79 5.05
C GLU A 57 10.18 22.15 5.75
N ARG A 58 10.84 23.23 5.29
CA ARG A 58 11.66 23.99 6.23
C ARG A 58 10.75 24.35 7.39
N ARG A 59 10.98 23.79 8.58
CA ARG A 59 10.51 24.38 9.84
C ARG A 59 10.89 25.86 9.76
N ARG A 60 9.91 26.72 9.46
CA ARG A 60 10.02 28.15 9.65
C ARG A 60 9.89 28.45 11.13
#